data_AF-A0A7W0SJP0-F1
#
_entry.id   AF-A0A7W0SJP0-F1
#
_cell.length_a   1.000
_cell.length_b   1.000
_cell.length_c   1.000
_cell.angle_alpha   90.00
_cell.angle_beta   90.00
_cell.angle_gamma   90.00
#
_symmetry.space_group_name_H-M   'P 1'
#
loop_
_entity.id
_entity.type
_entity.pdbx_description
1 polymer ?
#
loop_
_entity_poly.entity_id
_entity_poly.type
_entity_poly.pdbx_seq_one_letter_code
_entity_poly.pdbx_strand_id
1 'polypeptide(L)'
;MKRTQIYITEDQDNRLAQLAGDERISKAEAIRRILDRALDTGNPEAEAHAVIQSTAGICADYPGWLEWQRALRGRSAAERLRAAGL
;
A
#
# COMPACT_ATOMS: atom_id res chain seq x y z
N MET A 1 14.53 0.13 -14.76
CA MET A 1 14.21 1.53 -15.17
C MET A 1 14.03 1.60 -16.67
N LYS A 2 13.02 2.33 -17.15
CA LYS A 2 12.88 2.70 -18.57
C LYS A 2 13.45 4.10 -18.80
N ARG A 3 14.08 4.34 -19.95
CA ARG A 3 14.60 5.67 -20.32
C ARG A 3 13.44 6.53 -20.82
N THR A 4 13.20 7.66 -20.16
CA THR A 4 12.18 8.64 -20.55
C THR A 4 12.87 9.95 -20.91
N GLN A 5 12.56 10.48 -22.10
CA GLN A 5 12.99 11.82 -22.51
C GLN A 5 11.90 12.82 -22.13
N ILE A 6 12.30 13.94 -21.53
CA ILE A 6 11.41 15.05 -21.19
C ILE A 6 11.95 16.33 -21.82
N TYR A 7 11.06 17.20 -22.26
CA TYR A 7 11.42 18.52 -22.78
C TYR A 7 11.07 19.56 -21.72
N ILE A 8 12.06 20.37 -21.36
CA ILE A 8 11.93 21.46 -20.41
C ILE A 8 12.62 22.69 -20.99
N THR A 9 12.20 23.86 -20.53
CA THR A 9 12.86 25.13 -20.87
C THR A 9 14.21 25.26 -20.18
N GLU A 10 15.09 26.14 -20.69
CA GLU A 10 16.37 26.44 -20.05
C GLU A 10 16.20 26.97 -18.62
N ASP A 11 15.19 27.81 -18.37
CA ASP A 11 14.88 28.32 -17.04
C ASP A 11 14.53 27.18 -16.06
N GLN A 12 13.70 26.23 -16.51
CA GLN A 12 13.36 25.05 -15.71
C GLN A 12 14.59 24.18 -15.43
N ASP A 13 15.48 23.99 -16.41
CA ASP A 13 16.70 23.21 -16.23
C ASP A 13 17.67 23.85 -15.23
N ASN A 14 17.77 25.18 -15.24
CA ASN A 14 18.57 25.96 -14.29
C ASN A 14 18.01 25.84 -12.87
N ARG A 15 16.70 26.02 -12.69
CA ARG A 15 16.05 25.88 -11.38
C ARG A 15 16.18 24.47 -10.83
N LEU A 16 16.09 23.47 -11.70
CA LEU A 16 16.28 22.06 -11.33
C LEU A 16 17.74 21.76 -10.94
N ALA A 17 18.71 22.36 -11.64
CA ALA A 17 20.13 22.24 -11.29
C ALA A 17 20.42 22.86 -9.92
N GLN A 18 19.84 24.03 -9.63
CA GLN A 18 19.96 24.70 -8.35
C GLN A 18 19.39 23.83 -7.22
N LEU A 19 18.16 23.33 -7.37
CA LEU A 19 17.54 22.44 -6.39
C LEU A 19 18.39 21.19 -6.11
N ALA A 20 18.91 20.56 -7.17
CA ALA A 20 19.77 19.39 -7.05
C ALA A 20 21.09 19.72 -6.33
N GLY A 21 21.66 20.90 -6.59
CA GLY A 21 22.85 21.41 -5.91
C GLY A 21 22.64 21.65 -4.42
N ASP A 22 21.52 22.30 -4.07
CA ASP A 22 21.15 22.60 -2.67
C ASP A 22 20.96 21.31 -1.86
N GLU A 23 20.34 20.29 -2.44
CA GLU A 23 20.12 18.98 -1.82
C GLU A 23 21.32 18.01 -1.95
N ARG A 24 22.38 18.39 -2.67
CA ARG A 24 23.54 17.52 -3.00
C ARG A 24 23.13 16.18 -3.64
N ILE A 25 22.12 16.21 -4.49
CA ILE A 25 21.63 15.04 -5.23
C ILE A 25 21.85 15.23 -6.73
N SER A 26 21.67 14.15 -7.49
CA SER A 26 21.68 14.26 -8.95
C SER A 26 20.41 14.98 -9.45
N LYS A 27 20.54 15.69 -10.56
CA LYS A 27 19.40 16.32 -11.27
C LYS A 27 18.29 15.30 -11.59
N ALA A 28 18.65 14.06 -11.94
CA ALA A 28 17.69 12.98 -12.20
C ALA A 28 16.92 12.55 -10.95
N GLU A 29 17.55 12.57 -9.77
CA GLU A 29 16.91 12.27 -8.50
C GLU A 29 15.96 13.39 -8.07
N ALA A 30 16.36 14.65 -8.29
CA ALA A 30 15.48 15.80 -8.07
C ALA A 30 14.19 15.71 -8.93
N ILE A 31 14.33 15.40 -10.24
CA ILE A 31 13.19 15.17 -11.14
C ILE A 31 12.30 14.05 -10.59
N ARG A 32 12.89 12.93 -10.19
CA ARG A 32 12.14 11.77 -9.69
C ARG A 32 11.31 12.15 -8.47
N ARG A 33 11.91 12.80 -7.47
CA ARG A 33 11.20 13.27 -6.27
C ARG A 33 10.09 14.25 -6.59
N ILE A 34 10.31 15.18 -7.53
CA ILE A 34 9.28 16.12 -7.97
C ILE A 34 8.12 15.36 -8.60
N LEU A 35 8.40 14.43 -9.51
CA LEU A 35 7.37 13.63 -10.16
C LEU A 35 6.63 12.74 -9.16
N ASP A 36 7.34 12.07 -8.24
CA ASP A 36 6.73 11.22 -7.22
C ASP A 36 5.80 12.04 -6.31
N ARG A 37 6.22 13.25 -5.89
CA ARG A 37 5.37 14.16 -5.10
C ARG A 37 4.20 14.75 -5.89
N ALA A 38 4.43 15.12 -7.15
CA ALA A 38 3.43 15.81 -7.97
C ALA A 38 2.39 14.84 -8.53
N LEU A 39 2.80 13.61 -8.83
CA LEU A 39 1.91 12.58 -9.32
C LEU A 39 1.20 11.88 -8.18
N ASP A 40 1.71 11.99 -6.94
CA ASP A 40 1.22 11.36 -5.70
C ASP A 40 0.32 10.16 -6.00
N THR A 41 0.88 9.23 -6.79
CA THR A 41 0.47 7.85 -6.76
C THR A 41 1.09 7.37 -5.48
N GLY A 42 0.47 7.76 -4.35
CA GLY A 42 0.91 7.45 -3.00
C GLY A 42 1.38 6.03 -3.01
N ASN A 43 2.63 5.80 -2.62
CA ASN A 43 3.29 4.50 -2.72
C ASN A 43 2.30 3.45 -2.20
N PRO A 44 1.62 2.67 -3.07
CA PRO A 44 0.43 1.95 -2.64
C PRO A 44 0.81 0.87 -1.63
N GLU A 45 2.05 0.41 -1.70
CA GLU A 45 2.63 -0.53 -0.76
C GLU A 45 2.90 0.13 0.61
N ALA A 46 3.44 1.36 0.64
CA ALA A 46 3.62 2.08 1.90
C ALA A 46 2.27 2.49 2.54
N GLU A 47 1.30 2.89 1.72
CA GLU A 47 -0.06 3.23 2.17
C GLU A 47 -0.79 1.98 2.68
N ALA A 48 -0.74 0.86 1.93
CA ALA A 48 -1.27 -0.43 2.40
C ALA A 48 -0.59 -0.89 3.68
N HIS A 49 0.73 -0.73 3.80
CA HIS A 49 1.46 -1.09 5.01
C HIS A 49 1.03 -0.23 6.21
N ALA A 50 0.85 1.08 6.02
CA ALA A 50 0.36 1.98 7.06
C ALA A 50 -1.08 1.65 7.50
N VAL A 51 -1.94 1.27 6.55
CA VAL A 51 -3.31 0.81 6.84
C VAL A 51 -3.29 -0.52 7.60
N ILE A 52 -2.47 -1.48 7.19
CA ILE A 52 -2.32 -2.77 7.89
C ILE A 52 -1.84 -2.54 9.32
N GLN A 53 -0.81 -1.70 9.53
CA GLN A 53 -0.32 -1.41 10.87
C GLN A 53 -1.35 -0.68 11.75
N SER A 54 -2.07 0.29 11.19
CA SER A 54 -3.07 1.05 11.96
C SER A 54 -4.32 0.22 12.30
N THR A 55 -4.62 -0.82 11.51
CA THR A 55 -5.79 -1.69 11.72
C THR A 55 -5.47 -3.02 12.40
N ALA A 56 -4.20 -3.40 12.49
CA ALA A 56 -3.76 -4.63 13.13
C ALA A 56 -4.19 -4.67 14.60
N GLY A 57 -4.89 -5.73 14.99
CA GLY A 57 -5.31 -5.95 16.37
C GLY A 57 -6.59 -5.21 16.80
N ILE A 58 -7.19 -4.34 15.98
CA ILE A 58 -8.48 -3.69 16.30
C ILE A 58 -9.58 -4.71 16.64
N CYS A 59 -9.54 -5.89 15.99
CA CYS A 59 -10.50 -6.98 16.21
C CYS A 59 -9.90 -8.18 16.95
N ALA A 60 -8.88 -7.98 17.80
CA ALA A 60 -8.21 -9.09 18.49
C ALA A 60 -9.16 -9.96 19.34
N ASP A 61 -10.20 -9.36 19.91
CA ASP A 61 -11.18 -10.05 20.77
C ASP A 61 -12.37 -10.63 19.99
N TYR A 62 -12.44 -10.43 18.66
CA TYR A 62 -13.49 -10.99 17.84
C TYR A 62 -13.14 -12.42 17.41
N PRO A 63 -14.15 -13.31 17.31
CA PRO A 63 -13.94 -14.67 16.86
C PRO A 63 -13.29 -14.67 15.47
N GLY A 64 -12.27 -15.52 15.31
CA GLY A 64 -11.59 -15.67 14.03
C GLY A 64 -12.57 -16.12 12.94
N TRP A 65 -12.19 -15.92 11.67
CA TRP A 65 -13.05 -16.19 10.52
C TRP A 65 -13.76 -17.56 10.57
N LEU A 66 -13.04 -18.62 10.95
CA LEU A 66 -13.60 -19.97 11.04
C LEU A 66 -14.63 -20.13 12.17
N GLU A 67 -14.40 -19.48 13.30
CA GLU A 67 -15.31 -19.53 14.46
C GLU A 67 -16.58 -18.73 14.17
N TRP A 68 -16.42 -17.52 13.61
CA TRP A 68 -17.54 -16.71 13.13
C TRP A 68 -18.37 -17.45 12.07
N GLN A 69 -17.71 -18.10 11.10
CA GLN A 69 -18.39 -18.84 10.05
C GLN A 69 -19.15 -20.05 10.58
N ARG A 70 -18.62 -20.74 11.60
CA ARG A 70 -19.32 -21.82 12.31
C ARG A 70 -20.55 -21.30 13.05
N ALA A 71 -20.44 -20.16 13.73
CA ALA A 71 -21.57 -19.54 14.42
C ALA A 71 -22.72 -19.20 13.46
N LEU A 72 -22.42 -18.72 12.25
CA LEU A 72 -23.44 -18.39 11.24
C LEU A 72 -24.07 -19.61 10.55
N ARG A 73 -23.27 -20.62 10.22
CA ARG A 73 -23.74 -21.79 9.47
C ARG A 73 -24.44 -22.84 10.35
N GLY A 74 -24.31 -22.73 11.67
CA GLY A 74 -24.80 -23.72 12.61
C GLY A 74 -24.13 -25.08 12.41
N ARG A 75 -24.80 -26.16 12.84
CA ARG A 75 -24.26 -27.52 12.77
C ARG A 75 -24.03 -27.96 11.32
N SER A 76 -22.80 -28.39 11.03
CA SER A 76 -22.43 -29.03 9.76
C SER A 76 -23.26 -30.29 9.49
N ALA A 77 -23.32 -30.72 8.22
CA ALA A 77 -24.00 -31.97 7.87
C ALA A 77 -23.43 -33.18 8.64
N ALA A 78 -22.11 -33.24 8.82
CA ALA A 78 -21.45 -34.30 9.58
C ALA A 78 -21.84 -34.29 11.07
N GLU A 79 -21.99 -33.12 11.69
CA GLU A 79 -22.45 -32.99 13.08
C GLU A 79 -23.93 -33.37 13.23
N ARG A 80 -24.76 -33.05 12.23
CA ARG A 80 -26.16 -33.46 12.21
C ARG A 80 -26.32 -34.97 12.06
N LEU A 81 -25.50 -35.61 11.23
CA LEU A 81 -25.48 -37.07 11.05
C LEU A 81 -25.00 -37.78 12.32
N ARG A 82 -23.88 -37.35 12.90
CA ARG A 82 -23.39 -37.89 14.18
C ARG A 82 -24.40 -37.76 15.31
N ALA A 83 -25.09 -36.62 15.42
CA ALA A 83 -26.14 -36.43 16.42
C ALA A 83 -27.37 -37.33 16.18
N ALA A 84 -27.60 -37.79 14.95
CA ALA A 84 -28.63 -38.75 14.59
C ALA A 84 -28.17 -40.22 14.74
N GLY A 85 -26.93 -40.46 15.20
CA GLY A 85 -26.36 -41.81 15.32
C GLY A 85 -25.98 -42.46 13.99
N LEU A 86 -25.80 -41.64 12.93
CA LEU A 86 -25.43 -42.05 11.58
C LEU A 86 -24.00 -41.62 11.23
#